data_AF-A0A3T0L3R8-F1
#
_entry.id   AF-A0A3T0L3R8-F1
#
_cell.length_a   1.000
_cell.length_b   1.000
_cell.length_c   1.000
_cell.angle_alpha   90.00
_cell.angle_beta   90.00
_cell.angle_gamma   90.00
#
_symmetry.space_group_name_H-M   'P 1'
#
loop_
_entity.id
_entity.type
_entity.pdbx_description
1 polymer ?
#
loop_
_entity_poly.entity_id
_entity_poly.type
_entity_poly.pdbx_seq_one_letter_code
_entity_poly.pdbx_strand_id
1 'polypeptide(L)'
;MKYILTFILIIFIAGCSKNTKPAENHQNIETNQSQQKKPQKENDIIKITFDNFTLKFKENKLIYPKTKTVILFDNNSSYSKAQELVLKKLNVKYYKTDSAYLEKYFNIQYYPTIIVLDKNKTVKYENFTPYEILKAEGF
;
A
#
# COMPACT_ATOMS: atom_id res chain seq x y z
N MET A 1 -28.00 -8.58 -24.05
CA MET A 1 -28.27 -9.86 -23.35
C MET A 1 -27.58 -9.79 -22.00
N LYS A 2 -28.32 -9.97 -20.90
CA LYS A 2 -27.84 -9.83 -19.52
C LYS A 2 -27.54 -11.22 -18.97
N TYR A 3 -26.28 -11.51 -18.63
CA TYR A 3 -25.92 -12.70 -17.88
C TYR A 3 -25.49 -12.28 -16.48
N ILE A 4 -26.33 -12.63 -15.51
CA ILE A 4 -26.04 -12.60 -14.07
C ILE A 4 -25.26 -13.87 -13.78
N LEU A 5 -24.01 -13.73 -13.36
CA LEU A 5 -23.19 -14.83 -12.87
C LEU A 5 -23.08 -14.72 -11.35
N THR A 6 -23.98 -15.41 -10.67
CA THR A 6 -23.97 -15.66 -9.23
C THR A 6 -22.90 -16.71 -8.93
N PHE A 7 -21.87 -16.36 -8.15
CA PHE A 7 -20.96 -17.35 -7.55
C PHE A 7 -21.29 -17.49 -6.07
N ILE A 8 -21.69 -18.71 -5.70
CA ILE A 8 -22.07 -19.12 -4.35
C ILE A 8 -20.79 -19.47 -3.56
N LEU A 9 -20.74 -18.93 -2.34
CA LEU A 9 -19.73 -19.15 -1.30
C LEU A 9 -19.88 -20.56 -0.70
N ILE A 10 -18.77 -21.30 -0.54
CA ILE A 10 -18.72 -22.48 0.33
C ILE A 10 -17.64 -22.29 1.39
N ILE A 11 -18.08 -22.27 2.64
CA ILE A 11 -17.29 -22.21 3.86
C ILE A 11 -17.02 -23.66 4.31
N PHE A 12 -15.77 -24.01 4.63
CA PHE A 12 -15.48 -25.17 5.48
C PHE A 12 -14.84 -24.69 6.79
N ILE A 13 -15.60 -24.87 7.88
CA ILE A 13 -15.17 -24.80 9.28
C ILE A 13 -14.96 -26.23 9.76
N ALA A 14 -13.78 -26.55 10.28
CA ALA A 14 -13.52 -27.50 11.39
C ALA A 14 -12.00 -27.82 11.41
N GLY A 15 -11.29 -27.85 12.53
CA GLY A 15 -11.76 -27.87 13.91
C GLY A 15 -10.67 -27.51 14.91
N CYS A 16 -11.14 -27.05 16.07
CA CYS A 16 -10.38 -26.92 17.30
C CYS A 16 -10.13 -28.30 17.89
N SER A 17 -8.86 -28.65 18.11
CA SER A 17 -8.49 -29.76 19.00
C SER A 17 -8.27 -29.21 20.41
N LYS A 18 -9.04 -29.73 21.37
CA LYS A 18 -8.82 -29.55 22.81
C LYS A 18 -8.04 -30.76 23.32
N ASN A 19 -7.01 -30.54 24.13
CA ASN A 19 -6.58 -31.53 25.12
C ASN A 19 -6.19 -30.86 26.43
N THR A 20 -6.54 -31.57 27.49
CA THR A 20 -6.77 -31.14 28.87
C THR A 20 -5.56 -31.36 29.78
N LYS A 21 -5.46 -30.51 30.82
CA LYS A 21 -4.57 -30.46 32.02
C LYS A 21 -4.61 -31.75 32.90
N PRO A 22 -3.82 -31.95 34.01
CA PRO A 22 -3.19 -30.98 34.95
C PRO A 22 -1.76 -31.32 35.50
N ALA A 23 -0.91 -30.32 35.79
CA ALA A 23 -0.55 -29.67 37.09
C ALA A 23 0.55 -30.38 37.92
N GLU A 24 1.65 -29.67 38.20
CA GLU A 24 2.42 -29.81 39.44
C GLU A 24 3.20 -28.52 39.77
N ASN A 25 3.40 -28.33 41.07
CA ASN A 25 3.85 -27.13 41.79
C ASN A 25 5.23 -26.58 41.37
N HIS A 26 5.49 -25.28 41.61
CA HIS A 26 6.36 -24.80 42.69
C HIS A 26 6.65 -23.28 42.57
N GLN A 27 6.45 -22.62 43.71
CA GLN A 27 7.19 -21.47 44.25
C GLN A 27 6.81 -20.04 43.87
N ASN A 28 6.46 -19.35 44.96
CA ASN A 28 6.18 -17.95 45.19
C ASN A 28 7.48 -17.13 45.20
N ILE A 29 7.55 -16.05 44.44
CA ILE A 29 8.45 -14.92 44.70
C ILE A 29 7.67 -13.63 44.39
N GLU A 30 7.21 -12.96 45.45
CA GLU A 30 6.88 -11.55 45.41
C GLU A 30 8.18 -10.75 45.26
N THR A 31 8.28 -9.90 44.24
CA THR A 31 8.96 -8.60 44.41
C THR A 31 8.60 -7.59 43.31
N ASN A 32 8.22 -6.39 43.78
CA ASN A 32 8.32 -5.09 43.14
C ASN A 32 7.42 -4.80 41.93
N GLN A 33 6.29 -4.17 42.27
CA GLN A 33 5.60 -3.19 41.44
C GLN A 33 6.58 -2.10 41.00
N SER A 34 7.20 -2.29 39.84
CA SER A 34 7.60 -1.17 39.01
C SER A 34 6.40 -0.87 38.13
N GLN A 35 5.76 0.28 38.34
CA GLN A 35 4.88 0.88 37.34
C GLN A 35 5.73 1.10 36.08
N GLN A 36 5.77 0.10 35.21
CA GLN A 36 6.22 0.27 33.85
C GLN A 36 5.31 1.33 33.27
N LYS A 37 5.87 2.55 33.09
CA LYS A 37 5.37 3.47 32.09
C LYS A 37 5.13 2.63 30.85
N LYS A 38 3.86 2.42 30.47
CA LYS A 38 3.50 1.87 29.17
C LYS A 38 4.41 2.58 28.17
N PRO A 39 5.23 1.87 27.38
CA PRO A 39 5.89 2.51 26.26
C PRO A 39 4.77 3.17 25.48
N GLN A 40 4.83 4.50 25.45
CA GLN A 40 3.89 5.33 24.72
C GLN A 40 3.91 4.77 23.30
N LYS A 41 2.80 4.12 22.89
CA LYS A 41 2.64 3.49 21.58
C LYS A 41 3.21 4.47 20.56
N GLU A 42 4.41 4.17 20.06
CA GLU A 42 4.94 4.85 18.91
C GLU A 42 3.92 4.51 17.82
N ASN A 43 3.08 5.47 17.46
CA ASN A 43 2.08 5.23 16.43
C ASN A 43 2.89 4.82 15.20
N ASP A 44 2.79 3.56 14.78
CA ASP A 44 3.61 2.99 13.71
C ASP A 44 3.43 3.83 12.43
N ILE A 45 4.35 4.76 12.22
CA ILE A 45 4.40 5.61 11.05
C ILE A 45 5.45 5.03 10.12
N ILE A 46 5.01 4.41 9.04
CA ILE A 46 5.89 3.94 7.96
C ILE A 46 6.17 5.15 7.06
N LYS A 47 7.44 5.38 6.74
CA LYS A 47 7.89 6.45 5.86
C LYS A 47 8.61 5.86 4.66
N ILE A 48 8.15 6.19 3.46
CA ILE A 48 8.83 5.86 2.20
C ILE A 48 9.37 7.16 1.62
N THR A 49 10.69 7.25 1.51
CA THR A 49 11.38 8.47 1.08
C THR A 49 11.80 8.36 -0.38
N PHE A 50 11.42 9.37 -1.14
CA PHE A 50 11.93 9.74 -2.44
C PHE A 50 12.85 10.97 -2.26
N ASP A 51 13.69 11.28 -3.24
CA ASP A 51 14.73 12.32 -3.14
C ASP A 51 14.28 13.62 -2.43
N ASN A 52 13.10 14.13 -2.78
CA ASN A 52 12.55 15.38 -2.24
C ASN A 52 11.14 15.23 -1.64
N PHE A 53 10.70 14.00 -1.36
CA PHE A 53 9.33 13.74 -0.91
C PHE A 53 9.28 12.51 0.00
N THR A 54 8.52 12.59 1.09
CA THR A 54 8.28 11.43 1.97
C THR A 54 6.80 11.10 1.99
N LEU A 55 6.47 9.91 1.50
CA LEU A 55 5.15 9.33 1.65
C LEU A 55 5.03 8.70 3.03
N LYS A 56 3.94 8.99 3.74
CA LYS A 56 3.75 8.57 5.13
C LYS A 56 2.51 7.71 5.24
N PHE A 57 2.59 6.67 6.06
CA PHE A 57 1.46 5.81 6.41
C PHE A 57 1.36 5.78 7.92
N LYS A 58 0.17 5.99 8.46
CA LYS A 58 -0.11 5.83 9.89
C LYS A 58 -1.11 4.70 10.04
N GLU A 59 -0.78 3.69 10.85
CA GLU A 59 -1.66 2.53 11.07
C GLU A 59 -2.09 1.87 9.73
N ASN A 60 -1.12 1.68 8.82
CA ASN A 60 -1.32 1.17 7.46
C ASN A 60 -2.30 1.98 6.60
N LYS A 61 -2.59 3.24 6.94
CA LYS A 61 -3.37 4.15 6.10
C LYS A 61 -2.46 5.23 5.53
N LEU A 62 -2.56 5.43 4.22
CA LEU A 62 -1.86 6.52 3.54
C LEU A 62 -2.29 7.88 4.12
N ILE A 63 -1.31 8.66 4.55
CA ILE A 63 -1.48 10.09 4.80
C ILE A 63 -1.23 10.77 3.46
N TYR A 64 -2.30 11.28 2.86
CA TYR A 64 -2.21 11.90 1.55
C TYR A 64 -1.32 13.14 1.54
N PRO A 65 -0.50 13.33 0.49
CA PRO A 65 0.28 14.53 0.32
C PRO A 65 -0.63 15.75 0.10
N LYS A 66 -0.17 16.93 0.55
CA LYS A 66 -0.89 18.20 0.34
C LYS A 66 -0.97 18.59 -1.13
N THR A 67 0.04 18.21 -1.92
CA THR A 67 0.13 18.50 -3.35
C THR A 67 -0.10 17.23 -4.16
N LYS A 68 -0.74 17.38 -5.33
CA LYS A 68 -0.90 16.30 -6.32
C LYS A 68 0.45 15.64 -6.54
N THR A 69 0.51 14.34 -6.32
CA THR A 69 1.73 13.54 -6.39
C THR A 69 1.51 12.41 -7.36
N VAL A 70 2.41 12.28 -8.35
CA VAL A 70 2.38 11.21 -9.34
C VAL A 70 3.51 10.24 -9.05
N ILE A 71 3.20 8.95 -8.95
CA ILE A 71 4.15 7.87 -8.71
C ILE A 71 4.08 6.93 -9.90
N LEU A 72 5.22 6.65 -10.52
CA LEU A 72 5.36 5.71 -11.62
C LEU A 72 6.01 4.41 -11.10
N PHE A 73 5.25 3.32 -11.16
CA PHE A 73 5.76 1.96 -10.98
C PHE A 73 6.34 1.48 -12.31
N ASP A 74 7.64 1.23 -12.31
CA ASP A 74 8.45 0.97 -13.50
C ASP A 74 9.23 -0.33 -13.32
N ASN A 75 9.14 -1.24 -14.30
CA ASN A 75 9.86 -2.51 -14.33
C ASN A 75 10.98 -2.57 -15.39
N ASN A 76 11.47 -1.42 -15.84
CA ASN A 76 12.47 -1.19 -16.89
C ASN A 76 12.15 -1.74 -18.28
N SER A 77 10.91 -2.20 -18.52
CA SER A 77 10.45 -2.65 -19.83
C SER A 77 10.37 -1.50 -20.84
N SER A 78 10.32 -1.84 -22.14
CA SER A 78 10.10 -0.84 -23.20
C SER A 78 8.80 -0.06 -23.02
N TYR A 79 7.74 -0.70 -22.51
CA TYR A 79 6.48 -0.04 -22.20
C TYR A 79 6.61 0.98 -21.06
N SER A 80 7.35 0.63 -20.00
CA SER A 80 7.61 1.55 -18.89
C SER A 80 8.44 2.76 -19.31
N LYS A 81 9.46 2.55 -20.14
CA LYS A 81 10.25 3.64 -20.74
C LYS A 81 9.38 4.55 -21.63
N ALA A 82 8.48 3.96 -22.43
CA ALA A 82 7.55 4.74 -23.24
C ALA A 82 6.59 5.58 -22.39
N GLN A 83 6.08 5.02 -21.28
CA GLN A 83 5.25 5.77 -20.35
C GLN A 83 5.99 6.93 -19.70
N GLU A 84 7.25 6.71 -19.33
CA GLU A 84 8.11 7.76 -18.78
C GLU A 84 8.26 8.93 -19.77
N LEU A 85 8.45 8.64 -21.07
CA LEU A 85 8.53 9.67 -22.12
C LEU A 85 7.22 10.46 -22.24
N VAL A 86 6.06 9.81 -22.09
CA VAL A 86 4.75 10.49 -22.11
C VAL A 86 4.64 11.48 -20.93
N LEU A 87 5.03 11.06 -19.72
CA LEU A 87 5.01 11.93 -18.54
C LEU A 87 5.96 13.12 -18.68
N LYS A 88 7.17 12.88 -19.22
CA LYS A 88 8.14 13.95 -19.54
C LYS A 88 7.58 14.93 -20.57
N LYS A 89 6.94 14.43 -21.63
CA LYS A 89 6.32 15.25 -22.67
C LYS A 89 5.19 16.13 -22.14
N LEU A 90 4.46 15.66 -21.11
CA LEU A 90 3.45 16.44 -20.40
C LEU A 90 4.04 17.39 -19.33
N ASN A 91 5.36 17.38 -19.12
CA ASN A 91 6.03 18.13 -18.06
C ASN A 91 5.49 17.82 -16.64
N VAL A 92 5.07 16.57 -16.43
CA VAL A 92 4.56 16.10 -15.14
C VAL A 92 5.73 15.82 -14.21
N LYS A 93 5.68 16.33 -12.99
CA LYS A 93 6.58 15.90 -11.92
C LYS A 93 6.10 14.57 -11.37
N TYR A 94 6.94 13.54 -11.42
CA TYR A 94 6.63 12.20 -10.92
C TYR A 94 7.81 11.61 -10.14
N TYR A 95 7.51 10.62 -9.32
CA TYR A 95 8.50 9.81 -8.60
C TYR A 95 8.49 8.38 -9.12
N LYS A 96 9.64 7.84 -9.50
CA LYS A 96 9.76 6.43 -9.89
C LYS A 96 9.93 5.55 -8.66
N THR A 97 9.39 4.34 -8.68
CA THR A 97 9.60 3.35 -7.61
C THR A 97 9.43 1.92 -8.09
N ASP A 98 10.12 1.02 -7.40
CA ASP A 98 10.05 -0.44 -7.41
C ASP A 98 9.80 -0.98 -5.97
N SER A 99 9.24 -0.13 -5.10
CA SER A 99 9.03 -0.47 -3.69
C SER A 99 7.97 -1.56 -3.55
N ALA A 100 8.40 -2.77 -3.18
CA ALA A 100 7.52 -3.90 -2.89
C ALA A 100 6.42 -3.57 -1.85
N TYR A 101 6.71 -2.70 -0.87
CA TYR A 101 5.70 -2.22 0.07
C TYR A 101 4.60 -1.43 -0.63
N LEU A 102 4.97 -0.48 -1.49
CA LEU A 102 4.01 0.33 -2.22
C LEU A 102 3.26 -0.48 -3.28
N GLU A 103 3.92 -1.43 -3.94
CA GLU A 103 3.29 -2.37 -4.87
C GLU A 103 2.17 -3.15 -4.18
N LYS A 104 2.47 -3.72 -3.00
CA LYS A 104 1.48 -4.43 -2.20
C LYS A 104 0.36 -3.49 -1.73
N TYR A 105 0.70 -2.28 -1.27
CA TYR A 105 -0.27 -1.32 -0.77
C TYR A 105 -1.27 -0.87 -1.84
N PHE A 106 -0.80 -0.55 -3.04
CA PHE A 106 -1.64 -0.10 -4.16
C PHE A 106 -2.17 -1.25 -5.04
N ASN A 107 -1.87 -2.49 -4.68
CA ASN A 107 -2.19 -3.69 -5.45
C ASN A 107 -1.76 -3.55 -6.93
N ILE A 108 -0.46 -3.37 -7.13
CA ILE A 108 0.17 -3.24 -8.45
C ILE A 108 0.40 -4.64 -9.03
N GLN A 109 -0.23 -4.93 -10.17
CA GLN A 109 -0.13 -6.22 -10.86
C GLN A 109 0.46 -6.09 -12.27
N TYR A 110 0.39 -4.88 -12.85
CA TYR A 110 0.80 -4.59 -14.21
C TYR A 110 1.80 -3.44 -14.24
N TYR A 111 2.67 -3.45 -15.25
CA TYR A 111 3.66 -2.41 -15.47
C TYR A 111 3.58 -1.89 -16.91
N PRO A 112 3.79 -0.58 -17.13
CA PRO A 112 3.89 0.46 -16.11
C PRO A 112 2.55 0.67 -15.39
N THR A 113 2.59 1.22 -14.18
CA THR A 113 1.38 1.72 -13.50
C THR A 113 1.63 3.11 -12.94
N ILE A 114 0.71 4.03 -13.17
CA ILE A 114 0.72 5.38 -12.59
C ILE A 114 -0.26 5.44 -11.43
N ILE A 115 0.23 5.86 -10.26
CA ILE A 115 -0.60 6.21 -9.11
C ILE A 115 -0.60 7.74 -8.97
N VAL A 116 -1.79 8.32 -8.96
CA VAL A 116 -2.00 9.75 -8.68
C VAL A 116 -2.64 9.88 -7.31
N LEU A 117 -1.96 10.59 -6.42
CA LEU A 117 -2.46 10.97 -5.11
C LEU A 117 -2.85 12.44 -5.17
N ASP A 118 -4.14 12.74 -5.10
CA ASP A 118 -4.64 14.12 -5.12
C ASP A 118 -5.71 14.30 -4.04
N LYS A 119 -5.42 15.18 -3.07
CA LYS A 119 -6.25 15.41 -1.89
C LYS A 119 -6.50 14.08 -1.16
N ASN A 120 -7.74 13.59 -1.09
CA ASN A 120 -8.07 12.31 -0.45
C ASN A 120 -8.40 11.21 -1.48
N LYS A 121 -8.00 11.40 -2.74
CA LYS A 121 -8.29 10.50 -3.85
C LYS A 121 -7.01 9.85 -4.36
N THR A 122 -7.08 8.54 -4.59
CA THR A 122 -6.09 7.78 -5.34
C THR A 122 -6.69 7.40 -6.69
N VAL A 123 -6.00 7.75 -7.78
CA VAL A 123 -6.32 7.27 -9.14
C VAL A 123 -5.21 6.36 -9.60
N LYS A 124 -5.56 5.23 -10.21
CA LYS A 124 -4.62 4.23 -10.72
C LYS A 124 -4.84 4.07 -12.23
N TYR A 125 -3.77 4.21 -13.00
CA TYR A 125 -3.74 3.91 -14.43
C TYR A 125 -2.78 2.74 -14.64
N GLU A 126 -3.33 1.58 -14.97
CA GLU A 126 -2.56 0.34 -15.19
C GLU A 126 -2.21 0.19 -16.66
N ASN A 127 -1.05 -0.43 -16.93
CA ASN A 127 -0.47 -0.55 -18.26
C ASN A 127 -0.12 0.83 -18.87
N PHE A 128 0.23 0.81 -20.15
CA PHE A 128 0.52 2.02 -20.89
C PHE A 128 -0.74 2.88 -21.05
N THR A 129 -0.64 4.13 -20.59
CA THR A 129 -1.67 5.17 -20.72
C THR A 129 -1.22 6.22 -21.74
N PRO A 130 -1.94 6.35 -22.88
CA PRO A 130 -1.60 7.29 -23.93
C PRO A 130 -1.57 8.76 -23.47
N TYR A 131 -0.81 9.57 -24.19
CA TYR A 131 -0.65 11.01 -23.95
C TYR A 131 -1.99 11.74 -23.91
N GLU A 132 -2.88 11.44 -24.85
CA GLU A 132 -4.17 12.11 -25.02
C GLU A 132 -5.09 11.88 -23.81
N ILE A 133 -5.05 10.67 -23.25
CA ILE A 133 -5.84 10.32 -22.05
C ILE A 133 -5.33 11.10 -20.85
N LEU A 134 -4.01 11.08 -20.60
CA LEU A 134 -3.43 11.80 -19.48
C LEU A 134 -3.66 13.32 -19.61
N LYS A 135 -3.53 13.87 -20.82
CA LYS A 135 -3.82 15.29 -21.09
C LYS A 135 -5.27 15.65 -20.78
N ALA A 136 -6.23 14.83 -21.21
CA ALA A 136 -7.65 15.07 -20.95
C ALA A 136 -7.99 15.03 -19.45
N GLU A 137 -7.26 14.21 -18.69
CA GLU A 137 -7.36 14.11 -17.22
C GLU A 137 -6.65 15.27 -16.48
N GLY A 138 -6.06 16.23 -17.20
CA GLY A 138 -5.39 17.39 -16.62
C GLY A 138 -4.04 17.07 -15.97
N PHE A 139 -3.24 16.22 -16.62
CA PHE A 139 -1.82 16.05 -16.31
C PHE A 139 -0.97 17.19 -16.87
#